data_AF-A0A8I1V706-F1
#
_entry.id   AF-A0A8I1V706-F1
#
_cell.length_a   1.000
_cell.length_b   1.000
_cell.length_c   1.000
_cell.angle_alpha   90.00
_cell.angle_beta   90.00
_cell.angle_gamma   90.00
#
_symmetry.space_group_name_H-M   'P 1'
#
loop_
_entity.id
_entity.type
_entity.pdbx_description
1 polymer ?
#
loop_
_entity_poly.entity_id
_entity_poly.type
_entity_poly.pdbx_seq_one_letter_code
_entity_poly.pdbx_strand_id
1 'polypeptide(L)'
;MVGVTQPTISNLMAEGKLPATGTLGELLHAYCQRLRDQAAGRLGSELGGLDLVQERAALAREQREGQAIKNAIARREYAHVGLLADVLGMASSAVVDRFDQLEGTLRKACPDLPDEAKTAVLQVIASARNEWIRSTGQLVADSIDAMVAGSDDEIESSTGDADA
;
A
#
# COMPACT_ATOMS: atom_id res chain seq x y z
N MET A 1 50.44 -13.96 -9.77
CA MET A 1 49.06 -13.44 -9.82
C MET A 1 49.13 -11.97 -9.44
N VAL A 2 48.65 -11.06 -10.28
CA VAL A 2 48.93 -9.62 -10.12
C VAL A 2 48.03 -9.04 -9.03
N GLY A 3 48.63 -8.36 -8.05
CA GLY A 3 47.91 -7.57 -7.03
C GLY A 3 47.29 -8.33 -5.87
N VAL A 4 47.52 -9.64 -5.74
CA VAL A 4 46.91 -10.50 -4.71
C VAL A 4 47.99 -11.29 -3.98
N THR A 5 47.85 -11.43 -2.66
CA THR A 5 48.84 -12.15 -1.84
C THR A 5 48.67 -13.67 -1.99
N GLN A 6 49.76 -14.42 -1.81
CA GLN A 6 49.74 -15.89 -1.85
C GLN A 6 48.77 -16.52 -0.83
N PRO A 7 48.64 -16.01 0.42
CA PRO A 7 47.64 -16.49 1.37
C PRO A 7 46.21 -16.38 0.85
N THR A 8 45.85 -15.27 0.18
CA THR A 8 44.51 -15.09 -0.39
C THR A 8 44.20 -16.12 -1.47
N ILE A 9 45.18 -16.44 -2.32
CA ILE A 9 45.02 -17.46 -3.38
C ILE A 9 44.89 -18.85 -2.75
N SER A 10 45.71 -19.15 -1.75
CA SER A 10 45.66 -20.41 -1.01
C SER A 10 44.30 -20.61 -0.35
N ASN A 11 43.71 -19.55 0.22
CA ASN A 11 42.37 -19.61 0.81
C ASN A 11 41.29 -19.86 -0.25
N LEU A 12 41.37 -19.17 -1.40
CA LEU A 12 40.42 -19.40 -2.51
C LEU A 12 40.50 -20.82 -3.07
N MET A 13 41.69 -21.42 -3.12
CA MET A 13 41.87 -22.83 -3.52
C MET A 13 41.32 -23.78 -2.45
N ALA A 14 41.57 -23.51 -1.17
CA ALA A 14 41.05 -24.31 -0.05
C ALA A 14 39.51 -24.27 0.05
N GLU A 15 38.91 -23.13 -0.28
CA GLU A 15 37.46 -22.93 -0.36
C GLU A 15 36.84 -23.50 -1.65
N GLY A 16 37.64 -24.14 -2.53
CA GLY A 16 37.18 -24.72 -3.80
C GLY A 16 36.79 -23.69 -4.87
N LYS A 17 37.05 -22.41 -4.64
CA LYS A 17 36.68 -21.29 -5.53
C LYS A 17 37.66 -21.10 -6.70
N LEU A 18 38.83 -21.73 -6.63
CA LEU A 18 39.81 -21.83 -7.71
C LEU A 18 40.28 -23.29 -7.81
N PRO A 19 40.63 -23.77 -9.02
CA PRO A 19 41.12 -25.14 -9.17
C PRO A 19 42.43 -25.34 -8.40
N ALA A 20 42.55 -26.47 -7.70
CA ALA A 20 43.71 -26.79 -6.86
C ALA A 20 44.98 -27.10 -7.69
N THR A 21 44.79 -27.49 -8.95
CA THR A 21 45.84 -27.83 -9.90
C THR A 21 45.50 -27.22 -11.26
N GLY A 22 46.52 -26.92 -12.06
CA GLY A 22 46.35 -26.33 -13.37
C GLY A 22 47.57 -25.51 -13.78
N THR A 23 47.62 -25.13 -15.04
CA THR A 23 48.61 -24.19 -15.54
C THR A 23 48.34 -22.79 -14.99
N LEU A 24 49.37 -21.94 -14.97
CA LEU A 24 49.23 -20.54 -14.53
C LEU A 24 48.14 -19.80 -15.33
N GLY A 25 48.01 -20.10 -16.63
CA GLY A 25 46.99 -19.51 -17.49
C GLY A 25 45.57 -19.88 -17.09
N GLU A 26 45.33 -21.15 -16.77
CA GLU A 26 44.03 -21.65 -16.30
C GLU A 26 43.64 -21.02 -14.96
N LEU A 27 44.58 -20.92 -14.02
CA LEU A 27 44.36 -20.26 -12.73
C LEU A 27 44.04 -18.78 -12.91
N LEU A 28 44.74 -18.08 -13.82
CA LEU A 28 44.48 -16.68 -14.10
C LEU A 28 43.11 -16.47 -14.76
N HIS A 29 42.74 -17.33 -15.71
CA HIS A 29 41.42 -17.29 -16.34
C HIS A 29 40.30 -17.52 -15.32
N ALA A 30 40.42 -18.56 -14.48
CA ALA A 30 39.45 -18.85 -13.42
C ALA A 30 39.31 -17.68 -12.44
N TYR A 31 40.43 -17.08 -12.03
CA TYR A 31 40.44 -15.92 -11.15
C TYR A 31 39.78 -14.68 -11.78
N CYS A 32 40.12 -14.36 -13.04
CA CYS A 32 39.50 -13.24 -13.77
C CYS A 32 38.01 -13.46 -14.02
N GLN A 33 37.58 -14.70 -14.31
CA GLN A 33 36.16 -15.04 -14.47
C GLN A 33 35.39 -14.77 -13.17
N ARG A 34 35.92 -15.26 -12.05
CA ARG A 34 35.33 -15.02 -10.72
C ARG A 34 35.21 -13.54 -10.37
N LEU A 35 36.22 -12.71 -10.69
CA LEU A 35 36.12 -11.26 -10.47
C LEU A 35 35.05 -10.61 -11.35
N ARG A 36 34.85 -11.08 -12.60
CA ARG A 36 33.74 -10.62 -13.44
C ARG A 36 32.38 -11.02 -12.87
N ASP A 37 32.26 -12.24 -12.35
CA ASP A 37 31.03 -12.69 -11.71
C ASP A 37 30.74 -11.93 -10.40
N GLN A 38 31.79 -11.59 -9.65
CA GLN A 38 31.68 -10.73 -8.47
C GLN A 38 31.19 -9.32 -8.84
N ALA A 39 31.83 -8.70 -9.84
CA ALA A 39 31.46 -7.37 -10.30
C ALA A 39 30.05 -7.34 -10.93
N ALA A 40 29.63 -8.45 -11.54
CA ALA A 40 28.28 -8.63 -12.06
C ALA A 40 27.24 -9.05 -11.00
N GLY A 41 27.65 -9.23 -9.73
CA GLY A 41 26.76 -9.58 -8.62
C GLY A 41 26.33 -11.05 -8.56
N ARG A 42 26.85 -11.92 -9.43
CA ARG A 42 26.42 -13.34 -9.57
C ARG A 42 27.00 -14.29 -8.52
N LEU A 43 27.98 -13.85 -7.72
CA LEU A 43 28.64 -14.71 -6.70
C LEU A 43 27.76 -15.02 -5.47
N GLY A 44 26.64 -14.31 -5.27
CA GLY A 44 25.72 -14.60 -4.16
C GLY A 44 25.01 -15.95 -4.29
N SER A 45 24.86 -16.46 -5.52
CA SER A 45 24.06 -17.65 -5.84
C SER A 45 24.61 -18.97 -5.29
N GLU A 46 25.89 -19.07 -4.93
CA GLU A 46 26.53 -20.35 -4.56
C GLU A 46 26.55 -20.65 -3.05
N LEU A 47 26.21 -19.68 -2.19
CA LEU A 47 26.38 -19.82 -0.74
C LEU A 47 25.13 -19.50 0.08
N GLY A 48 23.94 -19.85 -0.42
CA GLY A 48 22.67 -19.73 0.33
C GLY A 48 22.32 -18.30 0.79
N GLY A 49 23.01 -17.29 0.26
CA GLY A 49 22.72 -15.87 0.47
C GLY A 49 21.88 -15.37 -0.69
N LEU A 50 20.79 -14.65 -0.37
CA LEU A 50 19.88 -14.06 -1.34
C LEU A 50 20.67 -13.24 -2.39
N ASP A 51 20.44 -13.54 -3.67
CA ASP A 51 21.09 -12.87 -4.79
C ASP A 51 20.67 -11.40 -4.81
N LEU A 52 21.64 -10.49 -4.67
CA LEU A 52 21.41 -9.04 -4.69
C LEU A 52 20.69 -8.58 -5.97
N VAL A 53 20.83 -9.31 -7.07
CA VAL A 53 20.10 -9.04 -8.31
C VAL A 53 18.61 -9.38 -8.14
N GLN A 54 18.29 -10.50 -7.50
CA GLN A 54 16.92 -10.90 -7.20
C GLN A 54 16.23 -9.94 -6.23
N GLU A 55 16.90 -9.56 -5.14
CA GLU A 55 16.39 -8.57 -4.18
C GLU A 55 16.13 -7.20 -4.83
N ARG A 56 17.03 -6.76 -5.73
CA ARG A 56 16.83 -5.53 -6.50
C ARG A 56 15.66 -5.64 -7.49
N ALA A 57 15.48 -6.81 -8.10
CA ALA A 57 14.35 -7.05 -8.99
C ALA A 57 13.02 -7.05 -8.22
N ALA A 58 12.97 -7.65 -7.02
CA ALA A 58 11.82 -7.62 -6.13
C ALA A 58 11.49 -6.18 -5.70
N LEU A 59 12.49 -5.44 -5.22
CA LEU A 59 12.32 -4.02 -4.85
C LEU A 59 11.83 -3.17 -6.04
N ALA A 60 12.34 -3.41 -7.25
CA ALA A 60 11.90 -2.70 -8.44
C ALA A 60 10.43 -3.01 -8.81
N ARG A 61 9.96 -4.24 -8.57
CA ARG A 61 8.54 -4.60 -8.74
C ARG A 61 7.66 -3.84 -7.75
N GLU A 62 8.00 -3.88 -6.47
CA GLU A 62 7.30 -3.16 -5.40
C GLU A 62 7.25 -1.65 -5.65
N GLN A 63 8.38 -1.05 -6.09
CA GLN A 63 8.43 0.36 -6.43
C GLN A 63 7.54 0.71 -7.63
N ARG A 64 7.49 -0.16 -8.65
CA ARG A 64 6.63 0.03 -9.82
C ARG A 64 5.15 -0.02 -9.42
N GLU A 65 4.78 -0.93 -8.54
CA GLU A 65 3.42 -1.05 -8.02
C GLU A 65 3.03 0.17 -7.17
N GLY A 66 3.89 0.59 -6.25
CA GLY A 66 3.69 1.83 -5.49
C GLY A 66 3.57 3.06 -6.41
N GLN A 67 4.32 3.12 -7.51
CA GLN A 67 4.20 4.19 -8.50
C GLN A 67 2.87 4.09 -9.29
N ALA A 68 2.41 2.89 -9.60
CA ALA A 68 1.12 2.68 -10.24
C ALA A 68 -0.04 3.19 -9.36
N ILE A 69 -0.02 2.89 -8.06
CA ILE A 69 -1.00 3.41 -7.09
C ILE A 69 -0.96 4.94 -7.04
N LYS A 70 0.22 5.56 -6.94
CA LYS A 70 0.36 7.03 -6.97
C LYS A 70 -0.19 7.64 -8.26
N ASN A 71 0.03 6.99 -9.39
CA ASN A 71 -0.51 7.44 -10.68
C ASN A 71 -2.04 7.30 -10.72
N ALA A 72 -2.61 6.21 -10.19
CA ALA A 72 -4.06 6.00 -10.10
C ALA A 72 -4.72 7.07 -9.20
N ILE A 73 -4.10 7.40 -8.07
CA ILE A 73 -4.53 8.52 -7.20
C ILE A 73 -4.47 9.84 -7.98
N ALA A 74 -3.36 10.13 -8.67
CA ALA A 74 -3.22 11.35 -9.46
C ALA A 74 -4.26 11.45 -10.60
N ARG A 75 -4.68 10.31 -11.16
CA ARG A 75 -5.75 10.19 -12.15
C ARG A 75 -7.16 10.22 -11.56
N ARG A 76 -7.29 10.25 -10.23
CA ARG A 76 -8.57 10.18 -9.49
C ARG A 76 -9.32 8.86 -9.67
N GLU A 77 -8.60 7.80 -10.04
CA GLU A 77 -9.14 6.43 -10.14
C GLU A 77 -9.15 5.75 -8.77
N TYR A 78 -8.31 6.22 -7.83
CA TYR A 78 -8.21 5.70 -6.47
C TYR A 78 -8.28 6.84 -5.46
N ALA A 79 -9.10 6.67 -4.41
CA ALA A 79 -9.21 7.62 -3.32
C ALA A 79 -8.80 6.96 -2.00
N HIS A 80 -8.07 7.70 -1.16
CA HIS A 80 -7.67 7.19 0.15
C HIS A 80 -8.91 7.09 1.05
N VAL A 81 -9.17 5.93 1.66
CA VAL A 81 -10.36 5.68 2.50
C VAL A 81 -10.48 6.72 3.62
N GLY A 82 -9.38 7.02 4.32
CA GLY A 82 -9.35 8.08 5.34
C GLY A 82 -9.82 9.45 4.83
N LEU A 83 -9.42 9.85 3.61
CA LEU A 83 -9.85 11.12 3.02
C LEU A 83 -11.35 11.13 2.73
N LEU A 84 -11.90 10.01 2.25
CA LEU A 84 -13.35 9.89 2.00
C LEU A 84 -14.14 9.97 3.31
N ALA A 85 -13.65 9.31 4.37
CA ALA A 85 -14.26 9.38 5.70
C ALA A 85 -14.24 10.80 6.27
N ASP A 86 -13.11 11.50 6.16
CA ASP A 86 -12.97 12.89 6.61
C ASP A 86 -13.93 13.82 5.87
N VAL A 87 -14.00 13.72 4.54
CA VAL A 87 -14.90 14.55 3.72
C VAL A 87 -16.37 14.25 4.04
N LEU A 88 -16.73 12.98 4.22
CA LEU A 88 -18.10 12.60 4.59
C LEU A 88 -18.47 13.11 5.99
N GLY A 89 -17.54 13.04 6.94
CA GLY A 89 -17.71 13.58 8.29
C GLY A 89 -17.92 15.10 8.27
N MET A 90 -17.07 15.82 7.53
CA MET A 90 -17.20 17.27 7.34
C MET A 90 -18.54 17.65 6.68
N ALA A 91 -18.92 16.95 5.61
CA ALA A 91 -20.18 17.20 4.90
C ALA A 91 -21.39 16.92 5.80
N SER A 92 -21.36 15.83 6.57
CA SER A 92 -22.43 15.46 7.51
C SER A 92 -22.57 16.49 8.63
N SER A 93 -21.46 16.98 9.19
CA SER A 93 -21.48 18.05 10.21
C SER A 93 -22.10 19.33 9.67
N ALA A 94 -21.72 19.75 8.45
CA ALA A 94 -22.26 20.97 7.85
C ALA A 94 -23.79 20.92 7.66
N VAL A 95 -24.34 19.73 7.35
CA VAL A 95 -25.79 19.52 7.24
C VAL A 95 -26.47 19.60 8.62
N VAL A 96 -25.89 18.96 9.64
CA VAL A 96 -26.38 19.02 11.03
C VAL A 96 -26.44 20.46 11.52
N ASP A 97 -25.36 21.23 11.34
CA ASP A 97 -25.28 22.64 11.73
C ASP A 97 -26.38 23.48 11.05
N ARG A 98 -26.72 23.15 9.80
CA ARG A 98 -27.77 23.84 9.05
C ARG A 98 -29.16 23.55 9.59
N PHE A 99 -29.42 22.32 10.04
CA PHE A 99 -30.67 21.97 10.70
C PHE A 99 -30.82 22.66 12.06
N ASP A 100 -29.74 22.76 12.83
CA ASP A 100 -29.76 23.43 14.13
C ASP A 100 -30.02 24.95 13.99
N GLN A 101 -29.53 25.57 12.91
CA GLN A 101 -29.82 26.98 12.58
C GLN A 101 -31.25 27.22 12.05
N LEU A 102 -31.99 26.17 11.69
CA LEU A 102 -33.26 26.30 11.02
C LEU A 102 -34.33 26.93 11.92
N GLU A 103 -34.29 26.67 13.23
CA GLU A 103 -35.21 27.27 14.21
C GLU A 103 -35.15 28.80 14.19
N GLY A 104 -33.94 29.36 14.30
CA GLY A 104 -33.73 30.81 14.28
C GLY A 104 -34.18 31.42 12.95
N THR A 105 -33.94 30.71 11.85
CA THR A 105 -34.37 31.13 10.51
C THR A 105 -35.91 31.10 10.39
N LEU A 106 -36.56 30.05 10.89
CA LEU A 106 -38.01 29.88 10.88
C LEU A 106 -38.70 30.98 11.69
N ARG A 107 -38.18 31.29 12.88
CA ARG A 107 -38.71 32.36 13.74
C ARG A 107 -38.64 33.74 13.06
N LYS A 108 -37.60 33.99 12.26
CA LYS A 108 -37.43 35.24 11.51
C LYS A 108 -38.32 35.30 10.26
N ALA A 109 -38.43 34.20 9.52
CA ALA A 109 -39.19 34.13 8.28
C ALA A 109 -40.70 34.06 8.50
N CYS A 110 -41.15 33.42 9.59
CA CYS A 110 -42.55 33.20 9.91
C CYS A 110 -42.83 33.59 11.39
N PRO A 111 -42.85 34.90 11.72
CA PRO A 111 -43.01 35.36 13.09
C PRO A 111 -44.36 34.95 13.70
N ASP A 112 -45.43 34.95 12.89
CA ASP A 112 -46.81 34.67 13.31
C ASP A 112 -47.17 33.18 13.30
N LEU A 113 -46.20 32.30 13.05
CA LEU A 113 -46.45 30.85 13.06
C LEU A 113 -46.80 30.41 14.50
N PRO A 114 -47.91 29.67 14.72
CA PRO A 114 -48.27 29.19 16.05
C PRO A 114 -47.18 28.33 16.69
N ASP A 115 -47.03 28.41 18.01
CA ASP A 115 -45.95 27.71 18.71
C ASP A 115 -46.13 26.19 18.67
N GLU A 116 -47.37 25.68 18.61
CA GLU A 116 -47.61 24.24 18.38
C GLU A 116 -47.10 23.80 17.01
N ALA A 117 -47.31 24.63 15.97
CA ALA A 117 -46.84 24.33 14.61
C ALA A 117 -45.31 24.41 14.51
N LYS A 118 -44.68 25.40 15.16
CA LYS A 118 -43.20 25.48 15.27
C LYS A 118 -42.63 24.23 15.94
N THR A 119 -43.24 23.82 17.06
CA THR A 119 -42.80 22.64 17.82
C THR A 119 -42.90 21.37 16.97
N ALA A 120 -44.01 21.18 16.26
CA ALA A 120 -44.19 20.03 15.37
C ALA A 120 -43.13 20.00 14.25
N VAL A 121 -42.84 21.14 13.62
CA VAL A 121 -41.82 21.24 12.57
C VAL A 121 -40.43 20.91 13.11
N LEU A 122 -40.05 21.48 14.26
CA LEU A 122 -38.74 21.20 14.89
C LEU A 122 -38.59 19.73 15.29
N GLN A 123 -39.65 19.09 15.78
CA GLN A 123 -39.65 17.66 16.09
C GLN A 123 -39.42 16.80 14.84
N VAL A 124 -40.07 17.13 13.71
CA VAL A 124 -39.87 16.41 12.44
C VAL A 124 -38.44 16.59 11.94
N ILE A 125 -37.89 17.80 12.02
CA ILE A 125 -36.49 18.08 11.63
C ILE A 125 -35.51 17.32 12.52
N ALA A 126 -35.72 17.32 13.84
CA ALA A 126 -34.87 16.58 14.77
C ALA A 126 -34.91 15.06 14.50
N SER A 127 -36.09 14.52 14.20
CA SER A 127 -36.26 13.13 13.79
C SER A 127 -35.50 12.82 12.50
N ALA A 128 -35.63 13.66 11.48
CA ALA A 128 -34.91 13.52 10.21
C ALA A 128 -33.39 13.60 10.38
N ARG A 129 -32.90 14.52 11.22
CA ARG A 129 -31.47 14.66 11.55
C ARG A 129 -30.93 13.40 12.22
N ASN A 130 -31.66 12.84 13.18
CA ASN A 130 -31.26 11.62 13.89
C ASN A 130 -31.28 10.40 12.97
N GLU A 131 -32.25 10.31 12.06
CA GLU A 131 -32.31 9.26 11.04
C GLU A 131 -31.11 9.35 10.09
N TRP A 132 -30.79 10.55 9.61
CA TRP A 132 -29.64 10.79 8.73
C TRP A 132 -28.33 10.30 9.36
N ILE A 133 -28.07 10.67 10.62
CA ILE A 133 -26.87 10.23 11.34
C ILE A 133 -26.81 8.71 11.42
N ARG A 134 -27.93 8.06 11.78
CA ARG A 134 -27.99 6.60 11.90
C ARG A 134 -27.78 5.90 10.56
N SER A 135 -28.50 6.32 9.52
CA SER A 135 -28.42 5.74 8.18
C SER A 135 -27.04 5.91 7.57
N THR A 136 -26.42 7.09 7.73
CA THR A 136 -25.06 7.33 7.25
C THR A 136 -24.04 6.46 7.99
N GLY A 137 -24.19 6.31 9.32
CA GLY A 137 -23.36 5.39 10.11
C GLY A 137 -23.47 3.94 9.64
N GLN A 138 -24.70 3.48 9.35
CA GLN A 138 -24.92 2.13 8.83
C GLN A 138 -24.30 1.93 7.44
N LEU A 139 -24.49 2.88 6.52
CA LEU A 139 -23.90 2.81 5.18
C LEU A 139 -22.36 2.74 5.22
N VAL A 140 -21.73 3.48 6.14
CA VAL A 140 -20.29 3.42 6.34
C VAL A 140 -19.85 2.06 6.89
N ALA A 141 -20.57 1.53 7.89
CA ALA A 141 -20.27 0.20 8.44
C ALA A 141 -20.40 -0.89 7.38
N ASP A 142 -21.52 -0.92 6.65
CA ASP A 142 -21.76 -1.90 5.57
C ASP A 142 -20.71 -1.81 4.46
N SER A 143 -20.29 -0.58 4.11
CA SER A 143 -19.23 -0.37 3.11
C SER A 143 -17.88 -0.87 3.59
N ILE A 144 -17.56 -0.74 4.87
CA ILE A 144 -16.30 -1.25 5.44
C ILE A 144 -16.33 -2.78 5.47
N ASP A 145 -17.43 -3.37 5.92
CA ASP A 145 -17.60 -4.83 5.95
C ASP A 145 -17.49 -5.44 4.54
N ALA A 146 -18.09 -4.79 3.53
CA ALA A 146 -17.98 -5.21 2.14
C ALA A 146 -16.54 -5.11 1.58
N MET A 147 -15.78 -4.08 1.97
CA MET A 147 -14.37 -3.96 1.59
C MET A 147 -13.51 -5.06 2.21
N VAL A 148 -13.75 -5.40 3.48
CA VAL A 148 -13.04 -6.50 4.17
C VAL A 148 -13.38 -7.85 3.54
N ALA A 149 -14.66 -8.11 3.28
CA ALA A 149 -15.09 -9.34 2.62
C ALA A 149 -14.53 -9.48 1.20
N GLY A 150 -14.47 -8.39 0.43
CA GLY A 150 -13.91 -8.40 -0.93
C GLY A 150 -12.38 -8.58 -0.99
N SER A 151 -11.66 -8.16 0.06
CA SER A 151 -10.22 -8.38 0.13
C SER A 151 -9.82 -9.84 0.42
N ASP A 152 -10.69 -10.61 1.09
CA ASP A 152 -10.43 -12.03 1.35
C ASP A 152 -10.53 -12.88 0.06
N ASP A 153 -11.44 -12.55 -0.87
CA ASP A 153 -11.61 -13.25 -2.15
C ASP A 153 -10.43 -13.03 -3.13
N GLU A 154 -9.76 -11.86 -3.10
CA GLU A 154 -8.60 -11.60 -3.97
C GLU A 154 -7.34 -12.37 -3.52
N ILE A 155 -7.17 -12.60 -2.21
CA ILE A 155 -6.01 -13.32 -1.66
C ILE A 155 -6.00 -14.80 -2.09
N GLU A 156 -7.17 -15.45 -2.14
CA GLU A 156 -7.29 -16.84 -2.61
C GLU A 156 -6.96 -17.02 -4.10
N SER A 157 -7.19 -16.00 -4.93
CA SER A 157 -6.89 -16.07 -6.37
C SER A 157 -5.40 -15.96 -6.72
N SER A 158 -4.59 -15.37 -5.84
CA SER A 158 -3.15 -15.11 -6.10
C SER A 158 -2.22 -16.28 -5.73
N THR A 159 -2.73 -17.28 -5.00
CA THR A 159 -1.94 -18.42 -4.51
C THR A 159 -2.03 -19.67 -5.42
N GLY A 160 -2.77 -19.60 -6.53
CA GLY A 160 -3.08 -20.76 -7.38
C GLY A 160 -2.18 -21.02 -8.60
N ASP A 161 -1.20 -20.16 -8.94
CA ASP A 161 -0.43 -20.27 -10.20
C ASP A 161 1.08 -20.42 -10.01
N ALA A 162 1.51 -21.28 -9.07
CA ALA A 162 2.92 -21.53 -8.78
C ALA A 162 3.38 -22.97 -9.04
N ASP A 163 2.72 -23.73 -9.93
CA ASP A 163 3.22 -25.05 -10.35
C ASP A 163 2.76 -25.43 -11.77
N ALA A 164 3.58 -25.12 -12.78
CA ALA A 164 3.56 -25.71 -14.13
C ALA A 164 4.91 -25.54 -14.85
#